data_AF-A0A2W6Z3W3-F1
#
_entry.id   AF-A0A2W6Z3W3-F1
#
_cell.length_a   1.000
_cell.length_b   1.000
_cell.length_c   1.000
_cell.angle_alpha   90.00
_cell.angle_beta   90.00
_cell.angle_gamma   90.00
#
_symmetry.space_group_name_H-M   'P 1'
#
loop_
_entity.id
_entity.type
_entity.pdbx_description
1 polymer ?
#
loop_
_entity_poly.entity_id
_entity_poly.type
_entity_poly.pdbx_seq_one_letter_code
_entity_poly.pdbx_strand_id
1 'polypeptide(L)'
;MRDIELACDPNAPEKYDGDMNSLYKRVQKVLNLEATRADINGSLKQVLSGLSSVVAGIASARNRMSDAHARSYKPSKHHAVLVVNSAKTLANFLYDTKEYQSARKPNNVTNGDEGHASDSS
;
A
#
# COMPACT_ATOMS: atom_id res chain seq x y z
N MET A 1 0.83 -4.80 -4.31
CA MET A 1 -0.07 -3.78 -3.70
C MET A 1 -1.40 -4.38 -3.31
N ARG A 2 -2.11 -5.06 -4.22
CA ARG A 2 -3.39 -5.70 -3.90
C ARG A 2 -3.28 -6.73 -2.77
N ASP A 3 -2.22 -7.53 -2.77
CA ASP A 3 -1.98 -8.52 -1.71
C ASP A 3 -1.74 -7.86 -0.33
N ILE A 4 -1.20 -6.64 -0.31
CA ILE A 4 -1.00 -5.86 0.92
C ILE A 4 -2.35 -5.38 1.43
N GLU A 5 -3.19 -4.83 0.55
CA GLU A 5 -4.55 -4.39 0.90
C GLU A 5 -5.38 -5.55 1.48
N LEU A 6 -5.43 -6.68 0.77
CA LEU A 6 -6.17 -7.87 1.22
C LEU A 6 -5.66 -8.43 2.55
N ALA A 7 -4.35 -8.38 2.78
CA ALA A 7 -3.76 -8.88 4.02
C ALA A 7 -3.99 -7.93 5.23
N CYS A 8 -4.24 -6.65 4.98
CA CYS A 8 -4.29 -5.62 6.03
C CYS A 8 -5.70 -5.05 6.26
N ASP A 9 -6.64 -5.21 5.33
CA ASP A 9 -8.01 -4.72 5.42
C ASP A 9 -9.03 -5.82 5.11
N PRO A 10 -9.77 -6.33 6.10
CA PRO A 10 -10.81 -7.34 5.90
C PRO A 10 -12.01 -6.80 5.09
N ASN A 11 -12.17 -5.49 4.97
CA ASN A 11 -13.24 -4.85 4.19
C ASN A 11 -12.76 -4.42 2.80
N ALA A 12 -11.57 -4.86 2.38
CA ALA A 12 -11.06 -4.56 1.05
C ALA A 12 -12.07 -5.00 -0.03
N PRO A 13 -12.34 -4.19 -1.07
CA PRO A 13 -13.26 -4.56 -2.15
C PRO A 13 -12.86 -5.91 -2.74
N GLU A 14 -13.78 -6.83 -3.04
CA GLU A 14 -13.42 -8.17 -3.54
C GLU A 14 -12.66 -8.13 -4.87
N LYS A 15 -13.05 -7.21 -5.76
CA LYS A 15 -12.45 -7.05 -7.09
C LYS A 15 -11.69 -5.74 -7.22
N TYR A 16 -10.59 -5.80 -7.96
CA TYR A 16 -9.86 -4.62 -8.39
C TYR A 16 -10.53 -4.01 -9.64
N ASP A 17 -10.83 -2.72 -9.57
CA ASP A 17 -11.50 -1.92 -10.61
C ASP A 17 -10.54 -1.39 -11.69
N GLY A 18 -9.24 -1.64 -11.55
CA GLY A 18 -8.23 -1.12 -12.46
C GLY A 18 -7.68 0.27 -12.06
N ASP A 19 -8.23 0.92 -11.03
CA ASP A 19 -7.73 2.22 -10.56
C ASP A 19 -6.58 2.05 -9.58
N MET A 20 -5.36 2.16 -10.11
CA MET A 20 -4.12 2.06 -9.33
C MET A 20 -3.98 3.18 -8.30
N ASN A 21 -4.51 4.38 -8.57
CA ASN A 21 -4.43 5.50 -7.63
C ASN A 21 -5.33 5.23 -6.42
N SER A 22 -6.54 4.75 -6.65
CA SER A 22 -7.47 4.38 -5.59
C SER A 22 -6.95 3.21 -4.76
N LEU A 23 -6.36 2.18 -5.40
CA LEU A 23 -5.68 1.08 -4.69
C LEU A 23 -4.54 1.61 -3.80
N TYR A 24 -3.69 2.48 -4.33
CA TYR A 24 -2.57 3.03 -3.56
C TYR A 24 -3.04 3.84 -2.34
N LYS A 25 -4.08 4.67 -2.49
CA LYS A 25 -4.67 5.42 -1.36
C LYS A 25 -5.14 4.49 -0.23
N ARG A 26 -5.82 3.39 -0.58
CA ARG A 26 -6.27 2.40 0.42
C ARG A 26 -5.08 1.70 1.10
N VAL A 27 -4.05 1.34 0.33
CA VAL A 27 -2.80 0.81 0.89
C VAL A 27 -2.12 1.82 1.84
N GLN A 28 -2.08 3.11 1.50
CA GLN A 28 -1.52 4.13 2.38
C GLN A 28 -2.29 4.20 3.71
N LYS A 29 -3.62 4.13 3.65
CA LYS A 29 -4.47 4.15 4.85
C LYS A 29 -4.19 2.95 5.77
N VAL A 30 -4.20 1.73 5.23
CA VAL A 30 -4.02 0.51 6.05
C VAL A 30 -2.61 0.38 6.62
N LEU A 31 -1.61 0.99 5.96
CA LEU A 31 -0.24 1.08 6.44
C LEU A 31 0.06 2.37 7.22
N ASN A 32 -0.93 3.21 7.51
CA ASN A 32 -0.74 4.48 8.22
C ASN A 32 0.31 5.42 7.54
N LEU A 33 0.41 5.39 6.22
CA LEU A 33 1.31 6.18 5.38
C LEU A 33 0.64 7.41 4.75
N GLU A 34 -0.53 7.81 5.23
CA GLU A 34 -1.24 8.97 4.72
C GLU A 34 -0.50 10.26 5.10
N ALA A 35 -0.12 11.07 4.10
CA ALA A 35 0.62 12.31 4.30
C ALA A 35 -0.18 13.37 5.12
N THR A 36 -1.49 13.17 5.29
CA THR A 36 -2.38 13.99 6.12
C THR A 36 -2.22 13.72 7.61
N ARG A 37 -1.60 12.61 8.02
CA ARG A 37 -1.44 12.25 9.44
C ARG A 37 -0.57 13.26 10.18
N ALA A 38 -1.05 13.74 11.32
CA ALA A 38 -0.36 14.79 12.09
C ALA A 38 0.99 14.34 12.65
N ASP A 39 1.13 13.05 12.98
CA ASP A 39 2.31 12.45 13.63
C ASP A 39 3.46 12.12 12.66
N ILE A 40 3.31 12.36 11.36
CA ILE A 40 4.37 12.16 10.37
C ILE A 40 5.18 13.45 10.21
N ASN A 41 6.52 13.33 10.26
CA ASN A 41 7.45 14.43 10.05
C ASN A 41 7.24 15.11 8.66
N GLY A 42 7.39 16.43 8.60
CA GLY A 42 7.15 17.23 7.38
C GLY A 42 7.95 16.78 6.16
N SER A 43 9.23 16.43 6.32
CA SER A 43 10.06 15.93 5.22
C SER A 43 9.57 14.58 4.70
N LEU A 44 9.13 13.69 5.61
CA LEU A 44 8.55 12.40 5.24
C LEU A 44 7.20 12.56 4.53
N LYS A 45 6.35 13.51 4.96
CA LYS A 45 5.10 13.86 4.27
C LYS A 45 5.34 14.30 2.82
N GLN A 46 6.39 15.08 2.58
CA GLN A 46 6.75 15.54 1.25
C GLN A 46 7.18 14.35 0.36
N VAL A 47 7.98 13.43 0.88
CA VAL A 47 8.36 12.21 0.16
C VAL A 47 7.14 11.35 -0.18
N LEU A 48 6.25 11.13 0.80
CA LEU A 48 5.01 10.35 0.60
C LEU A 48 4.10 10.99 -0.45
N SER A 49 3.99 12.32 -0.43
CA SER A 49 3.24 13.08 -1.44
C SER A 49 3.86 12.94 -2.83
N GLY A 50 5.20 13.00 -2.93
CA GLY A 50 5.93 12.77 -4.18
C GLY A 50 5.73 11.36 -4.74
N LEU A 51 5.71 10.35 -3.87
CA LEU A 51 5.42 8.96 -4.24
C LEU A 51 4.00 8.82 -4.84
N SER A 52 3.00 9.52 -4.30
CA SER A 52 1.66 9.55 -4.88
C SER A 52 1.67 10.05 -6.34
N SER A 53 2.44 11.10 -6.64
CA SER A 53 2.60 11.61 -8.01
C SER A 53 3.29 10.59 -8.93
N VAL A 54 4.30 9.88 -8.41
CA VAL A 54 4.98 8.80 -9.14
C VAL A 54 4.00 7.65 -9.46
N VAL A 55 3.15 7.24 -8.51
CA VAL A 55 2.11 6.22 -8.74
C VAL A 55 1.16 6.66 -9.85
N ALA A 56 0.68 7.90 -9.82
CA ALA A 56 -0.19 8.44 -10.86
C ALA A 56 0.47 8.45 -12.25
N GLY A 57 1.77 8.77 -12.30
CA GLY A 57 2.58 8.68 -13.52
C GLY A 57 2.70 7.25 -14.04
N ILE A 58 2.98 6.28 -13.17
CA ILE A 58 3.07 4.84 -13.52
C ILE A 58 1.71 4.33 -14.04
N ALA A 59 0.62 4.65 -13.35
CA ALA A 59 -0.74 4.26 -13.74
C ALA A 59 -1.09 4.80 -15.14
N SER A 60 -0.75 6.07 -15.39
CA SER A 60 -0.94 6.72 -16.69
C SER A 60 -0.09 6.06 -17.79
N ALA A 61 1.17 5.72 -17.49
CA ALA A 61 2.07 5.04 -18.42
C ALA A 61 1.53 3.64 -18.79
N ARG A 62 1.00 2.89 -17.83
CA ARG A 62 0.36 1.58 -18.06
C ARG A 62 -0.85 1.72 -19.00
N ASN A 63 -1.71 2.70 -18.75
CA ASN A 63 -2.92 2.90 -19.55
C ASN A 63 -2.57 3.30 -20.99
N ARG A 64 -1.60 4.21 -21.19
CA ARG A 64 -1.15 4.64 -22.53
C ARG A 64 -0.46 3.53 -23.32
N MET A 65 0.26 2.62 -22.64
CA MET A 65 0.89 1.46 -23.30
C MET A 65 -0.13 0.38 -23.67
N SER A 66 -1.24 0.27 -22.91
CA SER A 66 -2.27 -0.74 -23.12
C SER A 66 -3.32 -0.34 -24.16
N ASP A 67 -3.52 0.96 -24.42
CA ASP A 67 -4.48 1.43 -25.41
C ASP A 67 -3.91 1.31 -26.84
N ALA A 68 -4.41 0.31 -27.56
CA ALA A 68 -3.91 -0.12 -28.88
C ALA A 68 -3.99 0.98 -29.96
N HIS A 69 -4.80 2.02 -29.75
CA HIS A 69 -4.92 3.14 -30.69
C HIS A 69 -3.86 4.25 -30.50
N ALA A 70 -3.15 4.28 -29.36
CA ALA A 70 -2.20 5.35 -29.02
C ALA A 70 -0.73 4.87 -28.97
N ARG A 71 -0.30 4.05 -29.95
CA ARG A 71 1.11 3.67 -30.18
C ARG A 71 2.07 4.86 -30.48
N SER A 72 1.69 6.10 -30.17
CA SER A 72 2.48 7.30 -30.45
C SER A 72 3.61 7.54 -29.45
N TYR A 73 3.58 6.93 -28.25
CA TYR A 73 4.63 7.11 -27.25
C TYR A 73 5.44 5.81 -27.04
N LYS A 74 6.57 5.72 -27.75
CA LYS A 74 7.63 4.74 -27.44
C LYS A 74 8.59 5.38 -26.44
N PRO A 75 8.51 5.06 -25.13
CA PRO A 75 9.46 5.60 -24.17
C PRO A 75 10.88 5.16 -24.57
N SER A 76 11.84 6.08 -24.44
CA SER A 76 13.25 5.74 -24.54
C SER A 76 13.62 4.70 -23.47
N LYS A 77 14.69 3.93 -23.71
CA LYS A 77 15.15 2.91 -22.76
C LYS A 77 15.35 3.47 -21.34
N HIS A 78 15.92 4.66 -21.20
CA HIS A 78 16.17 5.27 -19.89
C HIS A 78 14.88 5.71 -19.18
N HIS A 79 13.85 6.20 -19.92
CA HIS A 79 12.55 6.50 -19.33
C HIS A 79 11.83 5.23 -18.84
N ALA A 80 11.90 4.15 -19.61
CA ALA A 80 11.34 2.87 -19.19
C ALA A 80 12.03 2.34 -17.92
N VAL A 81 13.37 2.43 -17.86
CA VAL A 81 14.14 2.06 -16.66
C VAL A 81 13.74 2.90 -15.45
N LEU A 82 13.54 4.22 -15.61
CA LEU A 82 13.08 5.09 -14.52
C LEU A 82 11.73 4.63 -13.97
N VAL A 83 10.76 4.36 -14.84
CA VAL A 83 9.40 3.92 -14.45
C VAL A 83 9.46 2.58 -13.72
N VAL A 84 10.20 1.60 -14.25
CA VAL A 84 10.33 0.27 -13.65
C VAL A 84 11.03 0.34 -12.30
N ASN A 85 12.14 1.08 -12.19
CA ASN A 85 12.85 1.24 -10.91
C ASN A 85 12.01 1.97 -9.88
N SER A 86 11.24 2.99 -10.29
CA SER A 86 10.31 3.68 -9.39
C SER A 86 9.24 2.73 -8.86
N ALA A 87 8.64 1.91 -9.72
CA ALA A 87 7.68 0.88 -9.32
C ALA A 87 8.30 -0.15 -8.36
N LYS A 88 9.54 -0.57 -8.63
CA LYS A 88 10.29 -1.50 -7.77
C LYS A 88 10.55 -0.91 -6.38
N THR A 89 11.07 0.31 -6.30
CA THR A 89 11.31 1.02 -5.03
C THR A 89 10.03 1.16 -4.23
N LEU A 90 8.93 1.53 -4.89
CA LEU A 90 7.62 1.62 -4.26
C LEU A 90 7.13 0.28 -3.72
N ALA A 91 7.25 -0.80 -4.51
CA ALA A 91 6.85 -2.13 -4.08
C ALA A 91 7.63 -2.57 -2.84
N ASN A 92 8.96 -2.45 -2.87
CA ASN A 92 9.83 -2.79 -1.74
C ASN A 92 9.44 -2.01 -0.48
N PHE A 93 9.32 -0.68 -0.59
CA PHE A 93 8.95 0.18 0.54
C PHE A 93 7.62 -0.23 1.20
N LEU A 94 6.61 -0.57 0.40
CA LEU A 94 5.30 -0.99 0.92
C LEU A 94 5.37 -2.35 1.62
N TYR A 95 6.14 -3.30 1.09
CA TYR A 95 6.34 -4.61 1.72
C TYR A 95 7.15 -4.48 3.01
N ASP A 96 8.26 -3.76 2.99
CA ASP A 96 9.10 -3.52 4.18
C ASP A 96 8.29 -2.85 5.29
N THR A 97 7.43 -1.88 4.93
CA THR A 97 6.53 -1.21 5.89
C THR A 97 5.53 -2.19 6.49
N LYS A 98 4.92 -3.05 5.67
CA LYS A 98 3.97 -4.07 6.15
C LYS A 98 4.65 -5.05 7.11
N GLU A 99 5.84 -5.53 6.76
CA GLU A 99 6.61 -6.46 7.59
C GLU A 99 7.01 -5.83 8.93
N TYR A 100 7.53 -4.59 8.88
CA TYR A 100 7.87 -3.81 10.07
C TYR A 100 6.67 -3.64 11.01
N GLN A 101 5.48 -3.36 10.47
CA GLN A 101 4.26 -3.23 11.27
C GLN A 101 3.78 -4.57 11.84
N SER A 102 3.90 -5.65 11.06
CA SER A 102 3.51 -6.99 11.47
C SER A 102 4.37 -7.50 12.63
N ALA A 103 5.68 -7.25 12.59
CA ALA A 103 6.62 -7.58 13.65
C ALA A 103 6.38 -6.81 14.96
N ARG A 104 5.65 -5.68 14.90
CA ARG A 104 5.40 -4.79 16.04
C ARG A 104 4.01 -4.91 16.65
N LYS A 105 3.08 -5.63 16.02
CA LYS A 105 1.79 -5.94 16.65
C LYS A 105 2.07 -6.92 17.80
N PRO A 106 1.86 -6.54 19.07
CA PRO A 106 1.99 -7.52 20.14
C PRO A 106 0.93 -8.60 19.93
N ASN A 107 1.35 -9.88 19.92
CA ASN A 107 0.43 -11.01 20.01
C ASN A 107 -0.38 -10.84 21.30
N ASN A 108 -1.61 -10.34 21.19
CA ASN A 108 -2.54 -10.34 22.32
C ASN A 108 -3.00 -11.80 22.50
N VAL A 109 -2.24 -12.56 23.29
CA VAL A 109 -2.66 -13.88 23.77
C VAL A 109 -3.81 -13.65 24.74
N THR A 110 -5.03 -13.77 24.22
CA THR A 110 -6.25 -13.88 25.01
C THR A 110 -6.25 -15.24 25.69
N ASN A 111 -5.53 -15.39 26.80
CA ASN A 111 -5.79 -16.46 27.76
C ASN A 111 -6.74 -15.90 28.81
N GLY A 112 -8.02 -15.86 28.46
CA GLY A 112 -9.11 -15.77 29.41
C GLY A 112 -9.99 -16.98 29.19
N ASP A 113 -10.14 -17.76 30.26
CA ASP A 113 -11.37 -18.42 30.72
C ASP A 113 -11.24 -19.94 30.95
N GLU A 114 -10.74 -20.31 32.15
CA GLU A 114 -11.19 -21.52 32.87
C GLU A 114 -11.15 -21.23 34.37
N GLY A 115 -12.31 -21.30 35.05
CA GLY A 115 -12.35 -21.30 36.52
C GLY A 115 -13.60 -20.71 37.16
N HIS A 116 -14.77 -21.13 36.68
CA HIS A 116 -16.08 -20.92 37.27
C HIS A 116 -16.11 -21.11 38.80
N ALA A 117 -16.59 -20.09 39.51
CA ALA A 117 -16.97 -20.17 40.91
C ALA A 117 -18.31 -20.91 41.06
N SER A 118 -18.26 -22.08 41.69
CA SER A 118 -19.32 -22.77 42.45
C SER A 118 -18.61 -23.92 43.17
N ASP A 119 -18.85 -24.29 44.42
CA ASP A 119 -20.03 -24.15 45.26
C ASP A 119 -19.63 -24.47 46.73
N SER A 120 -20.41 -23.95 47.66
CA SER A 120 -20.88 -24.62 48.89
C SER A 120 -19.99 -24.83 50.14
N SER A 121 -20.56 -24.29 51.23
CA SER A 121 -20.60 -24.73 52.65
C SER A 121 -19.44 -24.39 53.59
#